data_AF-A0A2T6FYG3-F1
#
_entry.id   AF-A0A2T6FYG3-F1
#
_cell.length_a   1.000
_cell.length_b   1.000
_cell.length_c   1.000
_cell.angle_alpha   90.00
_cell.angle_beta   90.00
_cell.angle_gamma   90.00
#
_symmetry.space_group_name_H-M   'P 1'
#
loop_
_entity.id
_entity.type
_entity.pdbx_description
1 polymer ?
#
loop_
_entity_poly.entity_id
_entity_poly.type
_entity_poly.pdbx_seq_one_letter_code
_entity_poly.pdbx_strand_id
1 'polypeptide(L)'
;MEYAIEYLKKEREALLSLIKSGASDKVDKKVEIEHAISWLQKLQELQFPDAKRCEFIRLPDTESGFFSYRIMNDCESEDRDDWIELKDDNGQPISLLFDDFLIKISSKGQKRF
;
A
#
# COMPACT_ATOMS: atom_id res chain seq x y z
N MET A 1 -9.95 -2.10 11.64
CA MET A 1 -10.61 -0.81 11.33
C MET A 1 -11.13 -0.10 12.59
N GLU A 2 -11.76 -0.84 13.51
CA GLU A 2 -12.33 -0.32 14.77
C GLU A 2 -11.35 0.50 15.63
N TYR A 3 -10.11 0.04 15.79
CA TYR A 3 -9.06 0.81 16.48
C TYR A 3 -8.84 2.21 15.88
N ALA A 4 -8.78 2.32 14.54
CA ALA A 4 -8.54 3.59 13.86
C ALA A 4 -9.74 4.54 14.01
N ILE A 5 -10.97 4.00 13.94
CA ILE A 5 -12.19 4.78 14.18
C ILE A 5 -12.21 5.33 15.60
N GLU A 6 -11.91 4.51 16.61
CA GLU A 6 -11.89 4.95 18.01
C GLU A 6 -10.78 5.98 18.29
N TYR A 7 -9.61 5.82 17.68
CA TYR A 7 -8.55 6.82 17.74
C TYR A 7 -9.00 8.16 17.17
N LEU A 8 -9.58 8.16 15.96
CA LEU A 8 -10.05 9.38 15.29
C LEU A 8 -11.19 10.07 16.04
N LYS A 9 -12.10 9.30 16.67
CA LYS A 9 -13.15 9.87 17.54
C LYS A 9 -12.56 10.64 18.71
N LYS A 10 -11.53 10.10 19.37
CA LYS A 10 -10.83 10.79 20.47
C LYS A 10 -10.14 12.07 19.99
N GLU A 11 -9.48 12.01 18.84
CA GLU A 11 -8.83 13.20 18.26
C GLU A 11 -9.84 14.29 17.89
N ARG A 12 -10.99 13.91 17.32
CA ARG A 12 -12.12 14.82 17.06
C ARG A 12 -12.62 15.49 18.34
N GLU A 13 -12.76 14.75 19.44
CA GLU A 13 -13.19 15.30 20.73
C GLU A 13 -12.17 16.29 21.30
N ALA A 14 -10.87 15.99 21.18
CA ALA A 14 -9.81 16.91 21.57
C ALA A 14 -9.84 18.21 20.73
N LEU A 15 -10.03 18.10 19.41
CA LEU A 15 -10.18 19.26 18.53
C LEU A 15 -11.42 20.09 18.85
N LEU A 16 -12.54 19.45 19.18
CA LEU A 16 -13.76 20.15 19.60
C LEU A 16 -13.53 21.01 20.84
N SER A 17 -12.80 20.49 21.83
CA SER A 17 -12.44 21.25 23.03
C SER A 17 -11.59 22.48 22.69
N LEU A 18 -10.63 22.35 21.76
CA LEU A 18 -9.77 23.45 21.29
C LEU A 18 -10.53 24.50 20.47
N ILE A 19 -11.45 24.07 19.60
CA ILE A 19 -12.30 24.97 18.82
C ILE A 19 -13.22 25.77 19.75
N LYS A 20 -13.80 25.13 20.77
CA LYS A 20 -14.60 25.81 21.80
C LYS A 20 -13.79 26.84 22.60
N SER A 21 -12.48 26.64 22.77
CA SER A 21 -11.59 27.61 23.40
C SER A 21 -11.05 28.70 22.44
N GLY A 22 -11.53 28.77 21.20
CA GLY A 22 -11.23 29.85 20.26
C GLY A 22 -10.25 29.52 19.13
N ALA A 23 -9.81 28.26 18.99
CA ALA A 23 -8.95 27.83 17.88
C ALA A 23 -9.76 27.53 16.60
N SER A 24 -10.29 28.58 15.96
CA SER A 24 -11.12 28.46 14.75
C SER A 24 -10.35 27.93 13.52
N ASP A 25 -9.02 28.06 13.52
CA ASP A 25 -8.11 27.49 12.53
C ASP A 25 -8.14 25.95 12.48
N LYS A 26 -8.72 25.30 13.49
CA LYS A 26 -8.78 23.83 13.60
C LYS A 26 -10.07 23.21 13.06
N VAL A 27 -10.99 24.04 12.56
CA VAL A 27 -12.29 23.58 12.02
C VAL A 27 -12.08 22.68 10.80
N ASP A 28 -11.18 23.03 9.89
CA ASP A 28 -10.92 22.24 8.68
C ASP A 28 -10.40 20.85 9.04
N LYS A 29 -9.43 20.76 9.95
CA LYS A 29 -8.91 19.49 10.45
C LYS A 29 -10.01 18.63 11.12
N LYS A 30 -10.95 19.24 11.84
CA LYS A 30 -12.10 18.52 12.40
C LYS A 30 -12.96 17.90 11.29
N VAL A 31 -13.27 18.67 10.24
CA VAL A 31 -14.06 18.20 9.11
C VAL A 31 -13.37 17.05 8.39
N GLU A 32 -12.05 17.14 8.18
CA GLU A 32 -11.25 16.06 7.60
C GLU A 32 -11.32 14.77 8.43
N ILE A 33 -11.23 14.88 9.75
CA ILE A 33 -11.37 13.71 10.64
C ILE A 33 -12.79 13.13 10.59
N GLU A 34 -13.83 13.96 10.54
CA GLU A 34 -15.21 13.48 10.39
C GLU A 34 -15.43 12.76 9.07
N HIS A 35 -14.85 13.25 7.98
CA HIS A 35 -14.82 12.53 6.70
C HIS A 35 -14.08 11.21 6.83
N ALA A 36 -12.88 11.18 7.40
CA ALA A 36 -12.12 9.94 7.56
C ALA A 36 -12.89 8.87 8.38
N ILE A 37 -13.57 9.27 9.46
CA ILE A 37 -14.42 8.38 10.25
C ILE A 37 -15.57 7.84 9.39
N SER A 38 -16.27 8.70 8.66
CA SER A 38 -17.40 8.31 7.78
C SER A 38 -16.96 7.29 6.72
N TRP A 39 -15.80 7.52 6.10
CA TRP A 39 -15.23 6.59 5.11
C TRP A 39 -14.89 5.23 5.73
N LEU A 40 -14.22 5.21 6.90
CA LEU A 40 -13.89 3.96 7.58
C LEU A 40 -15.14 3.20 8.02
N GLN A 41 -16.16 3.89 8.54
CA GLN A 41 -17.45 3.27 8.86
C GLN A 41 -18.10 2.69 7.60
N LYS A 42 -18.05 3.41 6.48
CA LYS A 42 -18.63 2.92 5.23
C LYS A 42 -17.92 1.67 4.71
N LEU A 43 -16.59 1.62 4.81
CA LEU A 43 -15.81 0.44 4.46
C LEU A 43 -16.16 -0.76 5.36
N GLN A 44 -16.40 -0.51 6.65
CA GLN A 44 -16.83 -1.56 7.60
C GLN A 44 -18.25 -2.07 7.28
N GLU A 45 -19.19 -1.18 6.95
CA GLU A 45 -20.56 -1.56 6.51
C GLU A 45 -20.53 -2.42 5.24
N LEU A 46 -19.70 -2.04 4.28
CA LEU A 46 -19.54 -2.75 3.02
C LEU A 46 -18.73 -4.06 3.16
N GLN A 47 -18.28 -4.40 4.37
CA GLN A 47 -17.43 -5.55 4.65
C GLN A 47 -16.22 -5.61 3.71
N PHE A 48 -15.62 -4.45 3.42
CA PHE A 48 -14.44 -4.40 2.59
C PHE A 48 -13.35 -5.28 3.22
N PRO A 49 -12.71 -6.15 2.42
CA PRO A 49 -11.67 -7.01 2.95
C PRO A 49 -10.58 -6.15 3.57
N ASP A 50 -9.95 -6.66 4.64
CA ASP A 50 -8.77 -6.02 5.21
C ASP A 50 -7.79 -5.69 4.10
N ALA A 51 -7.28 -4.45 4.11
CA ALA A 51 -6.24 -4.05 3.18
C ALA A 51 -5.12 -5.09 3.22
N LYS A 52 -4.87 -5.75 2.08
CA LYS A 52 -3.73 -6.66 1.97
C LYS A 52 -2.49 -5.88 2.35
N ARG A 53 -1.62 -6.50 3.15
CA ARG A 53 -0.36 -5.84 3.51
C ARG A 53 0.48 -5.78 2.24
N CYS A 54 0.55 -4.57 1.67
CA CYS A 54 1.42 -4.25 0.56
C CYS A 54 2.77 -3.80 1.08
N GLU A 55 3.83 -4.38 0.54
CA GLU A 55 5.19 -3.94 0.74
C GLU A 55 5.70 -3.37 -0.58
N PHE A 56 6.14 -2.12 -0.56
CA PHE A 56 6.79 -1.48 -1.69
C PHE A 56 8.28 -1.80 -1.62
N ILE A 57 8.79 -2.47 -2.65
CA ILE A 57 10.19 -2.85 -2.76
C ILE A 57 10.79 -1.94 -3.82
N ARG A 58 11.72 -1.07 -3.39
CA ARG A 58 12.51 -0.26 -4.31
C ARG A 58 13.58 -1.13 -4.96
N LEU A 59 13.77 -0.98 -6.27
CA LEU A 59 14.83 -1.68 -6.99
C LEU A 59 16.19 -1.16 -6.50
N PRO A 60 17.17 -2.05 -6.24
CA PRO A 60 18.47 -1.66 -5.69
C PRO A 60 19.29 -0.95 -6.75
N ASP A 61 19.92 0.18 -6.43
CA ASP A 61 20.94 0.77 -7.31
C ASP A 61 22.10 -0.21 -7.43
N THR A 62 22.46 -0.58 -8.66
CA THR A 62 23.57 -1.51 -8.90
C THR A 62 24.87 -0.80 -9.24
N GLU A 63 24.88 0.55 -9.33
CA GLU A 63 26.03 1.37 -9.73
C GLU A 63 26.72 0.90 -11.03
N SER A 64 26.02 0.11 -11.85
CA SER A 64 26.60 -0.63 -12.97
C SER A 64 26.52 0.12 -14.30
N GLY A 65 25.90 1.31 -14.31
CA GLY A 65 25.60 2.08 -15.52
C GLY A 65 24.44 1.54 -16.35
N PHE A 66 23.83 0.42 -15.95
CA PHE A 66 22.61 -0.12 -16.55
C PHE A 66 21.38 0.40 -15.80
N PHE A 67 20.38 0.86 -16.55
CA PHE A 67 19.21 1.54 -16.00
C PHE A 67 17.94 0.68 -15.98
N SER A 68 18.02 -0.58 -16.40
CA SER A 68 16.85 -1.44 -16.61
C SER A 68 17.00 -2.82 -15.96
N TYR A 69 15.91 -3.28 -15.34
CA TYR A 69 15.77 -4.60 -14.74
C TYR A 69 14.78 -5.43 -15.56
N ARG A 70 15.03 -6.74 -15.59
CA ARG A 70 14.14 -7.75 -16.19
C ARG A 70 13.62 -8.65 -15.10
N ILE A 71 12.39 -9.13 -15.25
CA ILE A 71 11.79 -10.07 -14.29
C ILE A 71 11.89 -11.46 -14.89
N MET A 72 12.55 -12.36 -14.18
CA MET A 72 12.74 -13.76 -14.57
C MET A 72 12.02 -14.66 -13.56
N ASN A 73 11.35 -15.71 -14.04
CA ASN A 73 10.96 -16.85 -13.23
C ASN A 73 12.11 -17.86 -13.27
N ASP A 74 12.67 -18.18 -12.11
CA ASP A 74 13.77 -19.14 -11.98
C ASP A 74 13.32 -20.58 -12.28
N CYS A 75 12.02 -20.83 -12.37
CA CYS A 75 11.44 -22.14 -12.62
C CYS A 75 11.94 -23.21 -11.65
N GLU A 76 12.23 -22.80 -10.40
CA GLU A 76 12.80 -23.66 -9.35
C GLU A 76 14.20 -24.25 -9.71
N SER A 77 14.91 -23.63 -10.65
CA SER A 77 16.25 -24.03 -11.10
C SER A 77 17.28 -22.93 -10.82
N GLU A 78 18.48 -23.33 -10.40
CA GLU A 78 19.63 -22.41 -10.32
C GLU A 78 20.30 -22.22 -11.70
N ASP A 79 19.97 -23.07 -12.69
CA ASP A 79 20.46 -22.93 -14.05
C ASP A 79 19.70 -21.82 -14.78
N ARG A 80 20.43 -20.81 -15.24
CA ARG A 80 19.85 -19.62 -15.89
C ARG A 80 19.28 -19.93 -17.25
N ASP A 81 19.70 -21.02 -17.89
CA ASP A 81 19.16 -21.43 -19.19
C ASP A 81 17.72 -21.95 -19.06
N ASP A 82 17.31 -22.37 -17.85
CA ASP A 82 15.94 -22.79 -17.55
C ASP A 82 15.00 -21.60 -17.20
N TRP A 83 15.55 -20.41 -17.03
CA TRP A 83 14.78 -19.26 -16.56
C TRP A 83 13.90 -18.69 -17.67
N ILE A 84 12.65 -18.39 -17.32
CA ILE A 84 11.68 -17.83 -18.27
C ILE A 84 11.44 -16.36 -17.96
N GLU A 85 11.63 -15.51 -18.96
CA GLU A 85 11.36 -14.09 -18.85
C GLU A 85 9.87 -13.79 -18.78
N LEU A 86 9.47 -12.98 -17.80
CA LEU A 86 8.10 -12.55 -17.61
C LEU A 86 7.68 -11.56 -18.70
N LYS A 87 6.48 -11.78 -19.25
CA LYS A 87 5.88 -10.96 -20.31
C LYS A 87 4.54 -10.40 -19.87
N ASP A 88 4.17 -9.26 -20.44
CA ASP A 88 2.84 -8.68 -20.30
C ASP A 88 1.78 -9.46 -21.12
N ASP A 89 0.52 -9.02 -21.04
CA ASP A 89 -0.60 -9.65 -21.75
C ASP A 89 -0.45 -9.64 -23.29
N ASN A 90 0.43 -8.78 -23.82
CA ASN A 90 0.74 -8.70 -25.25
C ASN A 90 1.97 -9.55 -25.62
N GLY A 91 2.51 -10.32 -24.68
CA GLY A 91 3.71 -11.11 -24.87
C GLY A 91 5.00 -10.28 -24.94
N GLN A 92 4.96 -8.99 -24.57
CA GLN A 92 6.14 -8.14 -24.51
C GLN A 92 6.84 -8.31 -23.16
N PRO A 93 8.16 -8.47 -23.14
CA PRO A 93 8.87 -8.59 -21.87
C PRO A 93 8.74 -7.34 -20.99
N ILE A 94 8.52 -7.56 -19.70
CA ILE A 94 8.42 -6.47 -18.73
C ILE A 94 9.82 -5.96 -18.40
N SER A 95 10.06 -4.67 -18.67
CA SER A 95 11.28 -3.97 -18.28
C SER A 95 10.96 -2.93 -17.24
N LEU A 96 11.72 -2.93 -16.14
CA LEU A 96 11.61 -1.92 -15.08
C LEU A 96 12.80 -0.98 -15.13
N LEU A 97 12.61 0.28 -14.76
CA LEU A 97 13.64 1.29 -14.64
C LEU A 97 13.99 1.57 -13.17
N PHE A 98 15.05 2.33 -12.93
CA PHE A 98 15.55 2.65 -11.58
C PHE A 98 14.50 3.23 -10.61
N ASP A 99 13.54 4.03 -11.11
CA ASP A 99 12.50 4.65 -10.29
C ASP A 99 11.21 3.82 -10.20
N ASP A 100 11.19 2.64 -10.83
CA ASP A 100 10.08 1.69 -10.66
C ASP A 100 10.17 0.96 -9.32
N PHE A 101 9.04 0.42 -8.88
CA PHE A 101 8.93 -0.33 -7.64
C PHE A 101 8.10 -1.59 -7.84
N LEU A 102 8.41 -2.62 -7.05
CA LEU A 102 7.61 -3.83 -6.98
C LEU A 102 6.64 -3.71 -5.80
N ILE A 103 5.38 -4.08 -6.02
CA ILE A 103 4.39 -4.20 -4.93
C ILE A 103 4.24 -5.67 -4.58
N LYS A 104 4.74 -6.05 -3.40
CA LYS A 104 4.49 -7.37 -2.84
C LYS A 104 3.21 -7.36 -2.03
N ILE A 105 2.21 -8.07 -2.53
CA ILE A 105 0.91 -8.21 -1.87
C ILE A 105 0.95 -9.47 -1.02
N SER A 106 0.98 -9.32 0.30
CA SER A 106 0.88 -10.45 1.23
C SER A 106 -0.57 -10.65 1.68
N SER A 107 -1.11 -11.82 1.38
CA SER A 107 -2.36 -12.30 1.96
C SER A 107 -2.06 -12.92 3.32
N LYS A 108 -2.71 -12.49 4.40
CA LYS A 108 -2.69 -13.27 5.65
C LYS A 108 -3.34 -14.63 5.36
N GLY A 109 -2.56 -15.71 5.51
CA GLY A 109 -3.10 -17.07 5.64
C GLY A 109 -3.48 -17.79 4.35
N GLN A 110 -2.49 -18.13 3.53
CA GLN A 110 -2.55 -19.38 2.78
C GLN A 110 -1.31 -20.19 3.18
N LYS A 111 -1.49 -21.15 4.09
CA LYS A 111 -0.54 -22.25 4.20
C LYS A 111 -0.52 -22.89 2.82
N ARG A 112 0.56 -22.69 2.07
CA ARG A 112 0.85 -23.51 0.90
C ARG A 112 1.17 -24.90 1.44
N PHE A 113 0.31 -25.85 1.10
CA PHE A 113 0.54 -27.28 1.35
C PHE A 113 1.66 -27.77 0.43
#